data_AF-A0A960MFV9-F1
#
_entry.id   AF-A0A960MFV9-F1
#
_cell.length_a   1.000
_cell.length_b   1.000
_cell.length_c   1.000
_cell.angle_alpha   90.00
_cell.angle_beta   90.00
_cell.angle_gamma   90.00
#
_symmetry.space_group_name_H-M   'P 1'
#
loop_
_entity.id
_entity.type
_entity.pdbx_description
1 polymer ?
#
loop_
_entity_poly.entity_id
_entity_poly.type
_entity_poly.pdbx_seq_one_letter_code
_entity_poly.pdbx_strand_id
1 'polypeptide(L)'
;MSDSLSSSHRDRPGLWSWLFLVGFVGFLQGIGLGNHGLFEPDEGRYANMAMEWTEFGEHHWAVPVLSDVGHFDKPPLIYWLTGSSLLLFGKSELAARLPSALGAMLTLTGIGLLAARRGG
;
A
#
# COMPACT_ATOMS: atom_id res chain seq x y z
N MET A 1 23.71 -30.44 39.53
CA MET A 1 22.24 -30.29 39.54
C MET A 1 21.94 -28.96 38.88
N SER A 2 21.16 -28.98 37.79
CA SER A 2 20.64 -27.85 36.98
C SER A 2 21.59 -27.08 36.03
N ASP A 3 22.36 -27.78 35.20
CA ASP A 3 22.80 -27.25 33.89
C ASP A 3 21.74 -27.57 32.83
N SER A 4 20.56 -26.97 32.97
CA SER A 4 19.49 -27.03 31.97
C SER A 4 19.02 -25.62 31.62
N LEU A 5 19.98 -24.77 31.24
CA LEU A 5 19.66 -23.58 30.47
C LEU A 5 19.20 -24.06 29.10
N SER A 6 17.89 -24.27 29.00
CA SER A 6 17.15 -24.43 27.75
C SER A 6 17.64 -23.36 26.78
N SER A 7 18.45 -23.78 25.81
CA SER A 7 18.74 -22.97 24.64
C SER A 7 17.41 -22.80 23.92
N SER A 8 16.80 -21.64 24.10
CA SER A 8 15.70 -21.19 23.25
C SER A 8 16.24 -21.08 21.83
N HIS A 9 16.20 -22.19 21.10
CA HIS A 9 16.34 -22.18 19.66
C HIS A 9 15.16 -21.38 19.13
N ARG A 10 15.43 -20.11 18.80
CA ARG A 10 14.46 -19.28 18.13
C ARG A 10 14.37 -19.80 16.70
N ASP A 11 13.46 -20.74 16.46
CA ASP A 11 13.21 -21.27 15.13
C ASP A 11 12.80 -20.11 14.23
N ARG A 12 13.66 -19.80 13.25
CA ARG A 12 13.35 -18.79 12.25
C ARG A 12 12.26 -19.38 11.35
N PRO A 13 11.16 -18.65 11.10
CA PRO A 13 10.16 -19.10 10.14
C PRO A 13 10.83 -19.35 8.79
N GLY A 14 10.57 -20.53 8.21
CA GLY A 14 11.10 -20.90 6.90
C GLY A 14 10.57 -19.98 5.80
N LEU A 15 11.26 -19.94 4.66
CA LEU A 15 10.85 -19.16 3.49
C LEU A 15 9.38 -19.41 3.11
N TRP A 16 8.94 -20.66 3.16
CA TRP A 16 7.56 -21.05 2.84
C TRP A 16 6.53 -20.48 3.83
N SER A 17 6.85 -20.44 5.13
CA SER A 17 5.99 -19.80 6.14
C SER A 17 5.88 -18.30 5.89
N TRP A 18 6.97 -17.66 5.47
CA TRP A 18 6.97 -16.25 5.08
C TRP A 18 6.15 -15.99 3.82
N LEU A 19 6.36 -16.78 2.76
CA LEU A 19 5.59 -16.68 1.52
C LEU A 19 4.10 -16.91 1.76
N PHE A 20 3.76 -17.89 2.61
CA PHE A 20 2.39 -18.13 3.03
C PHE A 20 1.80 -16.92 3.75
N LEU A 21 2.52 -16.34 4.73
CA LEU A 21 2.03 -15.18 5.47
C LEU A 21 1.79 -13.97 4.54
N VAL A 22 2.75 -13.66 3.67
CA VAL A 22 2.65 -12.56 2.70
C VAL A 22 1.48 -12.82 1.73
N GLY A 23 1.39 -14.03 1.17
CA GLY A 23 0.28 -14.41 0.28
C GLY A 23 -1.08 -14.35 0.97
N PHE A 24 -1.16 -14.82 2.22
CA PHE A 24 -2.39 -14.81 3.02
C PHE A 24 -2.84 -13.39 3.33
N VAL A 25 -1.94 -12.50 3.76
CA VAL A 25 -2.25 -11.08 4.00
C VAL A 25 -2.67 -10.39 2.70
N GLY A 26 -1.99 -10.66 1.59
CA GLY A 26 -2.38 -10.12 0.27
C GLY A 26 -3.77 -10.58 -0.16
N PHE A 27 -4.09 -11.86 0.05
CA PHE A 27 -5.42 -12.40 -0.22
C PHE A 27 -6.50 -11.75 0.65
N LEU A 28 -6.26 -11.61 1.97
CA LEU A 28 -7.19 -10.95 2.87
C LEU A 28 -7.44 -9.49 2.50
N GLN A 29 -6.40 -8.76 2.07
CA GLN A 29 -6.58 -7.41 1.57
C GLN A 29 -7.50 -7.39 0.33
N GLY A 30 -7.32 -8.33 -0.61
CA GLY A 30 -8.17 -8.46 -1.81
C GLY A 30 -9.66 -8.65 -1.51
N ILE A 31 -10.00 -9.21 -0.35
CA ILE A 31 -11.39 -9.40 0.08
C ILE A 31 -11.97 -8.05 0.53
N GLY A 32 -12.93 -7.52 -0.22
CA GLY A 32 -13.69 -6.33 0.16
C GLY A 32 -13.14 -5.01 -0.38
N LEU A 33 -11.92 -4.98 -0.92
CA LEU A 33 -11.28 -3.79 -1.51
C LEU A 33 -12.07 -3.12 -2.64
N GLY A 34 -12.99 -3.82 -3.29
CA GLY A 34 -13.89 -3.25 -4.31
C GLY A 34 -15.37 -3.40 -3.98
N ASN A 35 -15.71 -3.88 -2.78
CA ASN A 35 -17.11 -4.24 -2.43
C ASN A 35 -17.88 -3.08 -1.78
N HIS A 36 -17.25 -1.93 -1.62
CA HIS A 36 -17.86 -0.71 -1.11
C HIS A 36 -17.27 0.50 -1.85
N GLY A 37 -18.11 1.52 -2.01
CA GLY A 37 -17.70 2.80 -2.60
C GLY A 37 -16.57 3.45 -1.81
N LEU A 38 -15.98 4.49 -2.39
CA LEU A 38 -14.94 5.28 -1.75
C LEU A 38 -15.49 5.91 -0.46
N PHE A 39 -14.70 5.85 0.62
CA PHE A 39 -15.03 6.50 1.87
C PHE A 39 -14.69 8.00 1.78
N GLU A 40 -15.72 8.83 1.77
CA GLU A 40 -15.61 10.28 1.89
C GLU A 40 -15.16 10.67 3.31
N PRO A 41 -14.30 11.70 3.46
CA PRO A 41 -13.79 12.59 2.42
C PRO A 41 -12.46 12.16 1.80
N ASP A 42 -11.74 11.21 2.39
CA ASP A 42 -10.34 10.98 2.03
C ASP A 42 -10.19 10.22 0.71
N GLU A 43 -10.86 9.08 0.56
CA GLU A 43 -10.68 8.22 -0.63
C GLU A 43 -11.23 8.88 -1.91
N GLY A 44 -12.38 9.56 -1.80
CA GLY A 44 -12.98 10.32 -2.90
C GLY A 44 -12.11 11.48 -3.36
N ARG A 45 -11.46 12.22 -2.44
CA ARG A 45 -10.57 13.34 -2.80
C ARG A 45 -9.34 12.89 -3.58
N TYR A 46 -8.70 11.79 -3.17
CA TYR A 46 -7.54 11.26 -3.91
C TYR A 46 -7.93 10.73 -5.28
N ALA A 47 -9.06 10.01 -5.37
CA ALA A 47 -9.56 9.52 -6.65
C ALA A 47 -9.93 10.66 -7.59
N ASN A 48 -10.60 11.70 -7.10
CA ASN A 48 -10.96 12.87 -7.91
C ASN A 48 -9.73 13.67 -8.37
N MET A 49 -8.75 13.95 -7.50
CA MET A 49 -7.49 14.61 -7.92
C MET A 49 -6.74 13.78 -8.95
N ALA A 50 -6.71 12.45 -8.76
CA ALA A 50 -6.08 11.56 -9.72
C ALA A 50 -6.84 11.53 -11.06
N MET A 51 -8.17 11.62 -11.05
CA MET A 51 -8.99 11.68 -12.27
C MET A 51 -8.80 13.01 -13.01
N GLU A 52 -8.85 14.15 -12.31
CA GLU A 52 -8.53 15.46 -12.89
C GLU A 52 -7.13 15.42 -13.52
N TRP A 53 -6.15 14.84 -12.82
CA TRP A 53 -4.80 14.65 -13.36
C TRP A 53 -4.76 13.81 -14.66
N THR A 54 -5.54 12.73 -14.74
CA THR A 54 -5.62 11.91 -15.97
C THR A 54 -6.37 12.58 -17.13
N GLU A 55 -7.32 13.48 -16.84
CA GLU A 55 -8.13 14.15 -17.85
C GLU A 55 -7.45 15.42 -18.41
N PHE A 56 -6.69 16.15 -17.59
CA PHE A 56 -6.05 17.41 -18.00
C PHE A 56 -4.70 17.28 -18.73
N GLY A 57 -4.11 16.07 -18.79
CA GLY A 57 -2.96 15.74 -19.64
C GLY A 57 -1.65 16.46 -19.28
N GLU A 58 -0.63 15.68 -18.91
CA GLU A 58 0.82 15.98 -18.83
C GLU A 58 1.34 17.26 -18.14
N HIS A 59 0.56 18.31 -17.92
CA HIS A 59 1.04 19.62 -17.48
C HIS A 59 0.94 19.86 -15.97
N HIS A 60 0.22 19.00 -15.25
CA HIS A 60 -0.02 19.14 -13.80
C HIS A 60 0.56 17.97 -12.97
N TRP A 61 1.51 17.20 -13.51
CA TRP A 61 2.17 16.13 -12.75
C TRP A 61 2.90 16.65 -11.51
N ALA A 62 3.46 17.85 -11.53
CA ALA A 62 4.18 18.39 -10.37
C ALA A 62 3.25 18.90 -9.26
N VAL A 63 2.00 19.26 -9.56
CA VAL A 63 1.09 19.96 -8.64
C VAL A 63 -0.27 19.26 -8.61
N PRO A 64 -0.68 18.66 -7.48
CA PRO A 64 -2.03 18.14 -7.34
C PRO A 64 -3.00 19.31 -7.47
N VAL A 65 -3.97 19.19 -8.37
CA VAL A 65 -5.09 20.13 -8.50
C VAL A 65 -6.33 19.39 -8.02
N LEU A 66 -7.13 20.05 -7.18
CA LEU A 66 -8.47 19.61 -6.81
C LEU A 66 -9.42 20.76 -7.10
N SER A 67 -10.39 20.57 -7.99
CA SER A 67 -11.41 21.58 -8.30
C SER A 67 -10.77 22.93 -8.70
N ASP A 68 -9.80 22.89 -9.61
CA ASP A 68 -9.02 24.04 -10.12
C ASP A 68 -8.16 24.79 -9.08
N VAL A 69 -8.05 24.27 -7.85
CA VAL A 69 -7.17 24.82 -6.81
C VAL A 69 -5.98 23.91 -6.58
N GLY A 70 -4.76 24.47 -6.62
CA GLY A 70 -3.53 23.75 -6.29
C GLY A 70 -3.53 23.30 -4.83
N HIS A 71 -3.46 22.00 -4.60
CA HIS A 71 -3.50 21.37 -3.30
C HIS A 71 -2.08 20.98 -2.85
N PHE A 72 -1.46 21.83 -2.04
CA PHE A 72 -0.05 21.69 -1.61
C PHE A 72 0.11 21.11 -0.20
N ASP A 73 -0.96 20.60 0.41
CA ASP A 73 -0.93 20.12 1.80
C ASP A 73 -0.19 18.80 1.97
N LYS A 74 -0.04 18.01 0.88
CA LYS A 74 0.59 16.68 0.91
C LYS A 74 1.58 16.50 -0.24
N PRO A 75 2.69 15.78 -0.01
CA PRO A 75 3.65 15.47 -1.06
C PRO A 75 2.97 14.70 -2.23
N PRO A 76 3.43 14.90 -3.47
CA PRO A 76 2.72 14.46 -4.67
C PRO A 76 2.70 12.94 -4.88
N LEU A 77 3.56 12.21 -4.16
CA LEU A 77 3.80 10.78 -4.33
C LEU A 77 2.52 9.94 -4.31
N ILE A 78 1.61 10.20 -3.36
CA ILE A 78 0.39 9.41 -3.24
C ILE A 78 -0.52 9.60 -4.46
N TYR A 79 -0.61 10.84 -4.97
CA TYR A 79 -1.40 11.15 -6.16
C TYR A 79 -0.80 10.52 -7.42
N TRP A 80 0.53 10.48 -7.54
CA TRP A 80 1.18 9.81 -8.66
C TRP A 80 0.92 8.31 -8.68
N LEU A 81 1.01 7.67 -7.52
CA LEU A 81 0.78 6.24 -7.41
C LEU A 81 -0.70 5.90 -7.65
N THR A 82 -1.63 6.66 -7.07
CA THR A 82 -3.08 6.48 -7.28
C THR A 82 -3.48 6.79 -8.72
N GLY A 83 -3.01 7.89 -9.29
CA GLY A 83 -3.25 8.25 -10.70
C GLY A 83 -2.69 7.21 -11.66
N SER A 84 -1.46 6.75 -11.44
CA SER A 84 -0.86 5.69 -12.26
C SER A 84 -1.64 4.37 -12.14
N SER A 85 -2.14 4.04 -10.95
CA SER A 85 -2.97 2.85 -10.77
C SER A 85 -4.32 2.96 -11.49
N LEU A 86 -4.98 4.12 -11.41
CA LEU A 86 -6.22 4.38 -12.14
C LEU A 86 -6.02 4.40 -13.66
N LEU A 87 -4.89 4.89 -14.16
CA LEU A 87 -4.53 4.83 -15.59
C LEU A 87 -4.34 3.39 -16.08
N LEU A 88 -3.66 2.56 -15.30
CA LEU A 88 -3.31 1.19 -15.71
C LEU A 88 -4.46 0.19 -15.55
N PHE A 89 -5.27 0.34 -14.51
CA PHE A 89 -6.32 -0.62 -14.13
C PHE A 89 -7.75 -0.09 -14.33
N GLY A 90 -7.88 1.17 -14.78
CA GLY A 90 -9.16 1.84 -14.98
C GLY A 90 -9.74 2.46 -13.70
N LYS A 91 -10.78 3.28 -13.87
CA LYS A 91 -11.49 3.97 -12.78
C LYS A 91 -12.29 2.96 -11.95
N SER A 92 -11.66 2.39 -10.92
CA SER A 92 -12.28 1.47 -9.97
C SER A 92 -11.78 1.72 -8.56
N GLU A 93 -12.57 1.32 -7.56
CA GLU A 93 -12.24 1.42 -6.13
C GLU A 93 -11.00 0.58 -5.81
N LEU A 94 -10.87 -0.57 -6.46
CA LEU A 94 -9.70 -1.44 -6.33
C LEU A 94 -8.44 -0.73 -6.85
N ALA A 95 -8.53 -0.08 -8.02
CA ALA A 95 -7.42 0.69 -8.56
C ALA A 95 -7.04 1.89 -7.67
N ALA A 96 -8.01 2.57 -7.07
CA ALA A 96 -7.72 3.66 -6.14
C ALA A 96 -6.96 3.18 -4.88
N ARG A 97 -7.26 1.97 -4.39
CA ARG A 97 -6.70 1.40 -3.15
C ARG A 97 -5.46 0.53 -3.35
N LEU A 98 -5.16 0.13 -4.59
CA LEU A 98 -4.03 -0.70 -4.98
C LEU A 98 -2.67 -0.18 -4.44
N PRO A 99 -2.33 1.12 -4.58
CA PRO A 99 -1.09 1.66 -4.04
C PRO A 99 -0.95 1.49 -2.53
N SER A 100 -2.03 1.75 -1.79
CA SER A 100 -2.07 1.59 -0.33
C SER A 100 -1.87 0.12 0.07
N ALA A 101 -2.52 -0.80 -0.64
CA ALA A 101 -2.37 -2.23 -0.40
C ALA A 101 -0.93 -2.71 -0.64
N LEU A 102 -0.30 -2.26 -1.71
CA LEU A 102 1.12 -2.55 -2.00
C LEU A 102 2.05 -1.95 -0.94
N GLY A 103 1.77 -0.73 -0.47
CA GLY A 103 2.51 -0.08 0.60
C GLY A 103 2.47 -0.86 1.92
N ALA A 104 1.30 -1.40 2.28
CA ALA A 104 1.15 -2.28 3.44
C ALA A 104 1.98 -3.57 3.30
N MET A 105 1.97 -4.20 2.12
CA MET A 105 2.75 -5.41 1.83
C MET A 105 4.26 -5.17 1.89
N LEU A 106 4.72 -4.04 1.35
CA LEU A 106 6.12 -3.61 1.42
C LEU A 106 6.55 -3.37 2.86
N THR A 107 5.70 -2.74 3.67
CA THR A 107 5.98 -2.46 5.08
C THR A 107 6.08 -3.75 5.89
N LEU A 108 5.12 -4.67 5.72
CA LEU A 108 5.14 -5.99 6.37
C LEU A 108 6.44 -6.74 6.06
N THR A 109 6.80 -6.80 4.77
CA THR A 109 8.01 -7.49 4.31
C THR A 109 9.27 -6.80 4.82
N GLY A 110 9.32 -5.47 4.78
CA GLY A 110 10.44 -4.67 5.26
C GLY A 110 10.70 -4.84 6.76
N ILE A 111 9.64 -4.84 7.58
CA ILE A 111 9.73 -5.11 9.01
C ILE A 111 10.20 -6.55 9.24
N GLY A 112 9.64 -7.53 8.52
CA GLY A 112 10.07 -8.93 8.60
C GLY A 112 11.56 -9.12 8.29
N LEU A 113 12.06 -8.48 7.23
CA LEU A 113 13.47 -8.49 6.86
C LEU A 113 14.34 -7.81 7.91
N LEU A 114 13.92 -6.66 8.45
CA LEU A 114 14.65 -5.95 9.48
C LEU A 114 14.73 -6.74 10.79
N ALA A 115 13.64 -7.40 11.18
CA ALA A 115 13.60 -8.30 12.32
C ALA A 115 14.51 -9.51 12.12
N ALA A 116 14.52 -10.10 10.93
CA ALA A 116 15.42 -11.19 10.58
C ALA A 116 16.91 -10.78 10.61
N ARG A 117 17.21 -9.52 10.24
CA ARG A 117 18.57 -8.95 10.31
C ARG A 117 19.04 -8.67 11.74
N ARG A 118 18.13 -8.28 12.65
CA ARG A 118 18.49 -7.97 14.05
C ARG A 118 18.42 -9.17 14.99
N GLY A 119 17.63 -10.19 14.66
CA GLY A 119 17.56 -11.45 15.40
C GLY A 119 18.62 -12.46 14.95
N GLY A 120 19.77 -12.00 14.45
CA GLY A 120 20.87 -12.83 13.99
C GLY A 120 22.23 -12.35 14.44
#